data_AF-A0A7J5WRH5-F1
#
_entry.id   AF-A0A7J5WRH5-F1
#
_cell.length_a   1.000
_cell.length_b   1.000
_cell.length_c   1.000
_cell.angle_alpha   90.00
_cell.angle_beta   90.00
_cell.angle_gamma   90.00
#
_symmetry.space_group_name_H-M   'P 1'
#
loop_
_entity.id
_entity.type
_entity.pdbx_description
1 polymer ?
#
loop_
_entity_poly.entity_id
_entity_poly.type
_entity_poly.pdbx_seq_one_letter_code
_entity_poly.pdbx_strand_id
1 'polypeptide(L)'
;MKKRILSISVFFIFSIMFVQGQQWTPEEQLELFGYCEKGMLMKELGISEEVANKIGQINYWATLEKRKIEANTNDIFATANEVNQEVLKKYKALSITGDKAKELINRMNANGCAITQIRYIKTYDTLTKVQLVAAYKIKFRKKLIDQLGVNGRQADMIIEAEAWKQKETFLVAQIAETDFNRIRKAVQLNNEYNKKLIAVDLTNLQKEQAIEFFIQNQLIDLK
;
A
#
# COMPACT_ATOMS: atom_id res chain seq x y z
N MET A 1 22.38 55.39 -30.65
CA MET A 1 22.05 54.02 -30.17
C MET A 1 20.97 54.11 -29.10
N LYS A 2 19.71 53.81 -29.45
CA LYS A 2 18.55 53.86 -28.55
C LYS A 2 18.20 52.43 -28.12
N LYS A 3 18.40 52.08 -26.84
CA LYS A 3 17.91 50.81 -26.29
C LYS A 3 16.46 51.00 -25.84
N ARG A 4 15.54 50.33 -26.53
CA ARG A 4 14.12 50.23 -26.17
C ARG A 4 13.87 48.92 -25.44
N ILE A 5 13.02 49.03 -24.43
CA ILE A 5 12.42 48.02 -23.57
C ILE A 5 11.67 46.97 -24.41
N LEU A 6 11.79 45.69 -24.06
CA LEU A 6 10.68 44.74 -24.23
C LEU A 6 10.78 43.66 -23.15
N SER A 7 10.02 43.86 -22.08
CA SER A 7 9.72 42.85 -21.06
C SER A 7 8.72 41.87 -21.68
N ILE A 8 9.12 40.62 -21.92
CA ILE A 8 8.21 39.55 -22.31
C ILE A 8 7.94 38.72 -21.05
N SER A 9 6.80 38.99 -20.43
CA SER A 9 6.20 38.13 -19.41
C SER A 9 5.75 36.83 -20.08
N VAL A 10 6.58 35.79 -19.99
CA VAL A 10 6.15 34.42 -20.34
C VAL A 10 5.28 33.92 -19.20
N PHE A 11 3.97 33.94 -19.42
CA PHE A 11 2.99 33.22 -18.60
C PHE A 11 3.31 31.73 -18.65
N PHE A 12 3.84 31.19 -17.55
CA PHE A 12 3.81 29.76 -17.28
C PHE A 12 2.36 29.37 -16.99
N ILE A 13 1.64 28.94 -18.03
CA ILE A 13 0.42 28.14 -17.84
C ILE A 13 0.90 26.76 -17.41
N PHE A 14 1.06 26.59 -16.09
CA PHE A 14 1.21 25.28 -15.47
C PHE A 14 -0.15 24.62 -15.58
N SER A 15 -0.38 23.87 -16.66
CA SER A 15 -1.51 22.95 -16.76
C SER A 15 -1.30 21.90 -15.66
N ILE A 16 -1.97 22.10 -14.52
CA ILE A 16 -2.12 21.09 -13.49
C ILE A 16 -2.94 19.97 -14.15
N MET A 17 -2.26 18.98 -14.72
CA MET A 17 -2.88 17.70 -14.95
C MET A 17 -3.22 17.17 -13.57
N PHE A 18 -4.48 17.34 -13.17
CA PHE A 18 -5.07 16.51 -12.13
C PHE A 18 -4.91 15.07 -12.61
N VAL A 19 -3.87 14.39 -12.12
CA VAL A 19 -3.89 12.94 -12.04
C VAL A 19 -5.12 12.67 -11.20
N GLN A 20 -6.24 12.29 -11.84
CA GLN A 20 -7.38 11.76 -11.11
C GLN A 20 -6.86 10.51 -10.43
N GLY A 21 -6.44 10.67 -9.17
CA GLY A 21 -6.08 9.55 -8.31
C GLY A 21 -7.23 8.57 -8.35
N GLN A 22 -6.91 7.31 -8.56
CA GLN A 22 -7.90 6.23 -8.64
C GLN A 22 -8.86 6.33 -7.46
N GLN A 23 -10.13 6.65 -7.74
CA GLN A 23 -11.11 6.96 -6.71
C GLN A 23 -11.88 5.69 -6.34
N TRP A 24 -11.44 5.05 -5.26
CA TRP A 24 -12.12 3.88 -4.68
C TRP A 24 -13.50 4.22 -4.13
N THR A 25 -14.39 3.24 -4.05
CA THR A 25 -15.70 3.39 -3.37
C THR A 25 -15.48 3.65 -1.87
N PRO A 26 -16.49 4.17 -1.14
CA PRO A 26 -16.35 4.38 0.29
C PRO A 26 -16.06 3.07 1.04
N GLU A 27 -16.66 1.97 0.61
CA GLU A 27 -16.42 0.63 1.17
C GLU A 27 -14.97 0.18 0.94
N GLU A 28 -14.46 0.40 -0.27
CA GLU A 28 -13.07 0.08 -0.64
C GLU A 28 -12.06 0.97 0.11
N GLN A 29 -12.38 2.26 0.31
CA GLN A 29 -11.57 3.17 1.14
C GLN A 29 -11.50 2.70 2.60
N LEU A 30 -12.61 2.24 3.16
CA LEU A 30 -12.65 1.67 4.51
C LEU A 30 -11.80 0.40 4.62
N GLU A 31 -11.88 -0.47 3.60
CA GLU A 31 -11.05 -1.68 3.55
C GLU A 31 -9.56 -1.34 3.42
N LEU A 32 -9.22 -0.37 2.57
CA LEU A 32 -7.85 0.12 2.38
C LEU A 32 -7.30 0.78 3.64
N PHE A 33 -8.12 1.55 4.37
CA PHE A 33 -7.79 2.06 5.70
C PHE A 33 -7.42 0.91 6.65
N GLY A 34 -8.18 -0.18 6.63
CA GLY A 34 -7.91 -1.36 7.44
C GLY A 34 -6.54 -1.99 7.15
N TYR A 35 -6.13 -2.03 5.88
CA TYR A 35 -4.84 -2.55 5.47
C TYR A 35 -3.66 -1.61 5.76
N CYS A 36 -3.84 -0.31 5.56
CA CYS A 36 -2.73 0.64 5.44
C CYS A 36 -2.59 1.61 6.60
N GLU A 37 -3.70 2.09 7.16
CA GLU A 37 -3.69 3.20 8.11
C GLU A 37 -3.93 2.73 9.54
N LYS A 38 -4.84 1.76 9.75
CA LYS A 38 -5.31 1.35 11.07
C LYS A 38 -4.15 1.05 12.04
N GLY A 39 -3.23 0.18 11.62
CA GLY A 39 -2.12 -0.24 12.47
C GLY A 39 -1.12 0.89 12.78
N MET A 40 -0.87 1.80 11.84
CA MET A 40 -0.01 2.96 12.08
C MET A 40 -0.68 3.94 13.03
N LEU A 41 -1.97 4.25 12.81
CA LEU A 41 -2.74 5.14 13.67
C LEU A 41 -2.83 4.65 15.11
N MET A 42 -3.00 3.35 15.32
CA MET A 42 -2.97 2.75 16.66
C MET A 42 -1.66 3.07 17.39
N LYS A 43 -0.52 2.98 16.68
CA LYS A 43 0.80 3.28 17.24
C LYS A 43 1.03 4.78 17.43
N GLU A 44 0.72 5.60 16.43
CA GLU A 44 0.92 7.05 16.42
C GLU A 44 0.09 7.74 17.52
N LEU A 45 -1.14 7.27 17.74
CA LEU A 45 -2.07 7.88 18.67
C LEU A 45 -2.15 7.15 20.01
N GLY A 46 -1.53 5.98 20.15
CA GLY A 46 -1.62 5.15 21.36
C GLY A 46 -3.05 4.71 21.67
N ILE A 47 -3.85 4.45 20.64
CA ILE A 47 -5.28 4.10 20.75
C ILE A 47 -5.52 2.60 20.58
N SER A 48 -6.63 2.11 21.14
CA SER A 48 -7.05 0.73 20.96
C SER A 48 -7.52 0.44 19.53
N GLU A 49 -7.55 -0.83 19.16
CA GLU A 49 -8.11 -1.28 17.88
C GLU A 49 -9.58 -0.85 17.73
N GLU A 50 -10.36 -0.89 18.81
CA GLU A 50 -11.76 -0.45 18.80
C GLU A 50 -11.89 1.02 18.41
N VAL A 51 -11.05 1.89 18.99
CA VAL A 51 -11.05 3.32 18.64
C VAL A 51 -10.58 3.53 17.20
N ALA A 52 -9.56 2.81 16.75
CA ALA A 52 -9.09 2.88 15.37
C ALA A 52 -10.17 2.43 14.36
N ASN A 53 -10.94 1.39 14.68
CA ASN A 53 -12.08 0.97 13.88
C ASN A 53 -13.16 2.06 13.83
N LYS A 54 -13.46 2.72 14.96
CA LYS A 54 -14.41 3.86 14.99
C LYS A 54 -13.94 5.01 14.11
N ILE A 55 -12.65 5.32 14.07
CA ILE A 55 -12.08 6.32 13.15
C ILE A 55 -12.36 5.95 11.69
N GLY A 56 -12.08 4.69 11.30
CA GLY A 56 -12.39 4.20 9.95
C GLY A 56 -13.87 4.36 9.60
N GLN A 57 -14.78 4.03 10.52
CA GLN A 57 -16.22 4.18 10.32
C GLN A 57 -16.67 5.64 10.21
N ILE A 58 -16.06 6.56 10.98
CA ILE A 58 -16.31 8.00 10.86
C ILE A 58 -15.86 8.49 9.47
N ASN A 59 -14.70 8.06 8.99
CA ASN A 59 -14.21 8.40 7.65
C ASN A 59 -15.10 7.85 6.54
N TYR A 60 -15.54 6.60 6.66
CA TYR A 60 -16.50 5.98 5.74
C TYR A 60 -17.79 6.78 5.64
N TRP A 61 -18.40 7.09 6.80
CA TRP A 61 -19.62 7.89 6.88
C TRP A 61 -19.42 9.28 6.27
N ALA A 62 -18.32 9.96 6.60
CA ALA A 62 -18.03 11.30 6.09
C ALA A 62 -17.88 11.31 4.55
N THR A 63 -17.24 10.28 3.99
CA THR A 63 -17.10 10.11 2.54
C THR A 63 -18.46 9.89 1.88
N LEU A 64 -19.35 9.08 2.48
CA LEU A 64 -20.71 8.90 1.96
C LEU A 64 -21.51 10.21 1.96
N GLU A 65 -21.49 10.96 3.07
CA GLU A 65 -22.21 12.22 3.17
C GLU A 65 -21.71 13.25 2.16
N LYS A 66 -20.39 13.36 1.97
CA LYS A 66 -19.80 14.24 0.95
C LYS A 66 -20.23 13.85 -0.47
N ARG A 67 -20.30 12.56 -0.79
CA ARG A 67 -20.81 12.09 -2.10
C ARG A 67 -22.29 12.41 -2.30
N LYS A 68 -23.12 12.28 -1.26
CA LYS A 68 -24.53 12.68 -1.33
C LYS A 68 -24.67 14.17 -1.64
N ILE A 69 -23.80 15.01 -1.08
CA ILE A 69 -23.76 16.46 -1.36
C ILE A 69 -23.38 16.69 -2.81
N GLU A 70 -22.32 16.05 -3.31
CA GLU A 70 -21.90 16.14 -4.71
C GLU A 70 -23.00 15.70 -5.69
N ALA A 71 -23.81 14.72 -5.28
CA ALA A 71 -24.97 14.24 -6.03
C ALA A 71 -26.24 15.09 -5.84
N ASN A 72 -26.22 16.15 -5.01
CA ASN A 72 -27.38 16.95 -4.62
C ASN A 72 -28.55 16.11 -4.03
N THR A 73 -28.21 15.08 -3.26
CA THR A 73 -29.16 14.16 -2.60
C THR A 73 -29.02 14.18 -1.08
N ASN A 74 -28.23 15.10 -0.53
CA ASN A 74 -28.05 15.22 0.92
C ASN A 74 -29.05 16.21 1.51
N ASP A 75 -29.92 15.72 2.40
CA ASP A 75 -30.92 16.54 3.09
C ASP A 75 -30.44 17.04 4.47
N ILE A 76 -29.27 16.59 4.93
CA ILE A 76 -28.74 16.87 6.28
C ILE A 76 -27.66 17.95 6.24
N PHE A 77 -26.72 17.84 5.30
CA PHE A 77 -25.60 18.77 5.15
C PHE A 77 -25.63 19.41 3.77
N ALA A 78 -25.42 20.72 3.72
CA ALA A 78 -25.33 21.48 2.49
C ALA A 78 -23.88 21.54 1.95
N THR A 79 -22.87 21.43 2.81
CA THR A 79 -21.46 21.56 2.41
C THR A 79 -20.54 20.49 3.01
N ALA A 80 -19.46 20.17 2.30
CA ALA A 80 -18.42 19.28 2.82
C ALA A 80 -17.76 19.80 4.11
N ASN A 81 -17.79 21.12 4.33
CA ASN A 81 -17.26 21.73 5.55
C ASN A 81 -18.13 21.43 6.77
N GLU A 82 -19.46 21.40 6.63
CA GLU A 82 -20.37 21.00 7.70
C GLU A 82 -20.15 19.53 8.10
N VAL A 83 -19.95 18.66 7.11
CA VAL A 83 -19.57 17.26 7.36
C VAL A 83 -18.24 17.19 8.13
N ASN A 84 -17.24 17.98 7.73
CA ASN A 84 -15.94 18.01 8.44
C ASN A 84 -16.08 18.51 9.89
N GLN A 85 -16.92 19.50 10.16
CA GLN A 85 -17.19 19.95 11.52
C GLN A 85 -17.82 18.84 12.37
N GLU A 86 -18.74 18.06 11.79
CA GLU A 86 -19.36 16.93 12.48
C GLU A 86 -18.35 15.79 12.71
N VAL A 87 -17.44 15.53 11.77
CA VAL A 87 -16.31 14.62 11.97
C VAL A 87 -15.44 15.05 13.15
N LEU A 88 -15.10 16.34 13.26
CA LEU A 88 -14.33 16.86 14.40
C LEU A 88 -15.04 16.63 15.74
N LYS A 89 -16.37 16.76 15.80
CA LYS A 89 -17.14 16.43 17.02
C LYS A 89 -17.05 14.94 17.35
N LYS A 90 -17.21 14.07 16.35
CA LYS A 90 -17.10 12.61 16.52
C LYS A 90 -15.70 12.21 16.98
N TYR A 91 -14.63 12.81 16.45
CA TYR A 91 -13.26 12.59 16.93
C TYR A 91 -13.02 13.09 18.34
N LYS A 92 -13.57 14.26 18.69
CA LYS A 92 -13.50 14.77 20.07
C LYS A 92 -14.14 13.80 21.08
N ALA A 93 -15.22 13.11 20.70
CA ALA A 93 -15.84 12.07 21.53
C ALA A 93 -14.95 10.82 21.70
N LEU A 94 -13.96 10.62 20.82
CA LEU A 94 -12.91 9.60 20.94
C LEU A 94 -11.63 10.14 21.61
N SER A 95 -11.71 11.32 22.25
CA SER A 95 -10.56 12.02 22.85
C SER A 95 -9.47 12.42 21.84
N ILE A 96 -9.80 12.52 20.56
CA ILE A 96 -8.90 12.99 19.50
C ILE A 96 -9.26 14.44 19.17
N THR A 97 -8.35 15.36 19.50
CA THR A 97 -8.62 16.81 19.44
C THR A 97 -7.50 17.60 18.77
N GLY A 98 -7.78 18.86 18.47
CA GLY A 98 -6.77 19.81 17.96
C GLY A 98 -6.24 19.41 16.59
N ASP A 99 -4.93 19.56 16.39
CA ASP A 99 -4.30 19.34 15.09
C ASP A 99 -4.33 17.87 14.66
N LYS A 100 -4.28 16.93 15.61
CA LYS A 100 -4.43 15.49 15.32
C LYS A 100 -5.77 15.18 14.64
N ALA A 101 -6.85 15.79 15.11
CA ALA A 101 -8.18 15.59 14.52
C ALA A 101 -8.27 16.18 13.10
N LYS A 102 -7.63 17.32 12.86
CA LYS A 102 -7.56 17.95 11.53
C LYS A 102 -6.72 17.14 10.56
N GLU A 103 -5.61 16.56 11.02
CA GLU A 103 -4.76 15.71 10.20
C GLU A 103 -5.50 14.45 9.74
N LEU A 104 -6.27 13.81 10.63
CA LEU A 104 -7.10 12.64 10.27
C LEU A 104 -8.13 12.96 9.18
N ILE A 105 -8.65 14.19 9.14
CA ILE A 105 -9.57 14.63 8.08
C ILE A 105 -8.85 14.67 6.73
N ASN A 106 -7.59 15.12 6.70
CA ASN A 106 -6.78 15.18 5.48
C ASN A 106 -6.35 13.78 4.99
N ARG A 107 -6.30 12.79 5.89
CA ARG A 107 -5.96 11.39 5.62
C ARG A 107 -7.19 10.48 5.47
N MET A 108 -8.38 11.06 5.26
CA MET A 108 -9.64 10.31 5.12
C MET A 108 -9.59 9.26 4.00
N ASN A 109 -8.92 9.61 2.90
CA ASN A 109 -8.71 8.71 1.78
C ASN A 109 -7.37 8.02 1.98
N ALA A 110 -7.40 6.71 2.20
CA ALA A 110 -6.19 5.92 2.31
C ALA A 110 -5.54 5.77 0.94
N ASN A 111 -4.21 5.84 0.89
CA ASN A 111 -3.43 5.47 -0.28
C ASN A 111 -2.95 4.02 -0.13
N GLY A 112 -2.59 3.39 -1.24
CA GLY A 112 -1.96 2.07 -1.21
C GLY A 112 -0.68 2.09 -0.36
N CYS A 113 -0.42 1.00 0.38
CA CYS A 113 0.75 0.80 1.23
C CYS A 113 1.48 -0.49 0.86
N ALA A 114 2.63 -0.77 1.47
CA ALA A 114 3.49 -1.90 1.05
C ALA A 114 2.76 -3.25 0.93
N ILE A 115 1.82 -3.56 1.83
CA ILE A 115 1.06 -4.83 1.79
C ILE A 115 0.06 -4.92 0.62
N THR A 116 -0.36 -3.79 0.06
CA THR A 116 -1.26 -3.71 -1.10
C THR A 116 -0.51 -3.69 -2.42
N GLN A 117 0.82 -3.59 -2.39
CA GLN A 117 1.64 -3.56 -3.60
C GLN A 117 2.04 -4.96 -4.03
N ILE A 118 2.15 -5.14 -5.35
CA ILE A 118 2.78 -6.31 -5.95
C ILE A 118 4.01 -5.88 -6.74
N ARG A 119 5.05 -6.72 -6.74
CA ARG A 119 6.23 -6.51 -7.58
C ARG A 119 6.31 -7.60 -8.62
N TYR A 120 5.76 -7.32 -9.79
CA TYR A 120 5.73 -8.26 -10.89
C TYR A 120 6.99 -8.17 -11.75
N ILE A 121 7.71 -9.29 -11.87
CA ILE A 121 8.96 -9.40 -12.65
C ILE A 121 8.75 -10.35 -13.83
N LYS A 122 8.71 -9.78 -15.04
CA LYS A 122 8.40 -10.52 -16.28
C LYS A 122 9.45 -11.57 -16.66
N THR A 123 10.70 -11.40 -16.22
CA THR A 123 11.85 -12.27 -16.55
C THR A 123 11.61 -13.74 -16.20
N TYR A 124 10.71 -14.03 -15.25
CA TYR A 124 10.45 -15.38 -14.75
C TYR A 124 9.13 -16.00 -15.26
N ASP A 125 8.44 -15.35 -16.19
CA ASP A 125 7.09 -15.76 -16.59
C ASP A 125 7.06 -17.10 -17.31
N THR A 126 8.06 -17.33 -18.17
CA THR A 126 8.22 -18.55 -18.96
C THR A 126 8.67 -19.74 -18.13
N LEU A 127 9.20 -19.52 -16.92
CA LEU A 127 9.65 -20.59 -16.04
C LEU A 127 8.46 -21.17 -15.26
N THR A 128 8.36 -22.49 -15.23
CA THR A 128 7.52 -23.19 -14.25
C THR A 128 8.06 -22.92 -12.83
N LYS A 129 7.23 -23.12 -11.81
CA LYS A 129 7.67 -22.98 -10.41
C LYS A 129 8.90 -23.84 -10.11
N VAL A 130 8.94 -25.08 -10.61
CA VAL A 130 10.07 -26.00 -10.39
C VAL A 130 11.35 -25.47 -11.06
N GLN A 131 11.25 -24.98 -12.29
CA GLN A 131 12.38 -24.37 -13.00
C GLN A 131 12.88 -23.10 -12.29
N LEU A 132 11.96 -22.27 -11.78
CA LEU A 132 12.30 -21.06 -11.04
C LEU A 132 13.04 -21.38 -9.73
N VAL A 133 12.54 -22.37 -8.97
CA VAL A 133 13.21 -22.84 -7.74
C VAL A 133 14.61 -23.35 -8.07
N ALA A 134 14.78 -24.15 -9.12
CA ALA A 134 16.09 -24.65 -9.53
C ALA A 134 17.05 -23.50 -9.90
N ALA A 135 16.57 -22.52 -10.68
CA ALA A 135 17.35 -21.34 -11.04
C ALA A 135 17.77 -20.51 -9.82
N TYR A 136 16.85 -20.29 -8.88
CA TYR A 136 17.16 -19.59 -7.62
C TYR A 136 18.14 -20.37 -6.74
N LYS A 137 18.01 -21.70 -6.64
CA LYS A 137 18.96 -22.53 -5.88
C LYS A 137 20.37 -22.42 -6.45
N ILE A 138 20.52 -22.44 -7.78
CA ILE A 138 21.82 -22.29 -8.46
C ILE A 138 22.41 -20.90 -8.19
N LYS A 139 21.63 -19.83 -8.33
CA LYS A 139 22.14 -18.44 -8.27
C LYS A 139 22.29 -17.88 -6.86
N PHE A 140 21.39 -18.24 -5.94
CA PHE A 140 21.20 -17.51 -4.69
C PHE A 140 21.42 -18.33 -3.42
N ARG A 141 21.32 -19.66 -3.46
CA ARG A 141 21.34 -20.49 -2.24
C ARG A 141 22.56 -20.24 -1.35
N LYS A 142 23.76 -20.26 -1.93
CA LYS A 142 25.00 -20.01 -1.19
C LYS A 142 25.04 -18.58 -0.61
N LYS A 143 24.68 -17.59 -1.42
CA LYS A 143 24.63 -16.19 -0.98
C LYS A 143 23.64 -15.96 0.16
N LEU A 144 22.47 -16.60 0.11
CA LEU A 144 21.47 -16.55 1.18
C LEU A 144 22.01 -17.15 2.48
N ILE A 145 22.65 -18.33 2.42
CA ILE A 145 23.29 -18.97 3.57
C ILE A 145 24.34 -18.03 4.18
N ASP A 146 25.24 -17.51 3.33
CA ASP A 146 26.37 -16.70 3.76
C ASP A 146 25.92 -15.34 4.35
N GLN A 147 24.88 -14.71 3.79
CA GLN A 147 24.41 -13.39 4.22
C GLN A 147 23.46 -13.43 5.42
N LEU A 148 22.57 -14.43 5.49
CA LEU A 148 21.57 -14.51 6.56
C LEU A 148 22.03 -15.41 7.71
N GLY A 149 23.13 -16.15 7.56
CA GLY A 149 23.61 -17.11 8.56
C GLY A 149 22.65 -18.28 8.79
N VAL A 150 21.90 -18.67 7.77
CA VAL A 150 20.87 -19.73 7.83
C VAL A 150 21.41 -21.05 7.33
N ASN A 151 20.82 -22.17 7.74
CA ASN A 151 21.21 -23.47 7.21
C ASN A 151 20.65 -23.72 5.79
N GLY A 152 21.15 -24.77 5.13
CA GLY A 152 20.75 -25.10 3.75
C GLY A 152 19.25 -25.38 3.58
N ARG A 153 18.60 -25.98 4.58
CA ARG A 153 17.15 -26.23 4.55
C ARG A 153 16.36 -24.93 4.63
N GLN A 154 16.74 -24.03 5.52
CA GLN A 154 16.13 -22.71 5.65
C GLN A 154 16.29 -21.89 4.37
N ALA A 155 17.47 -21.89 3.76
CA ALA A 155 17.71 -21.23 2.47
C ALA A 155 16.82 -21.81 1.35
N ASP A 156 16.65 -23.13 1.30
CA ASP A 156 15.76 -23.77 0.32
C ASP A 156 14.30 -23.37 0.53
N MET A 157 13.82 -23.31 1.79
CA MET A 157 12.46 -22.87 2.10
C MET A 157 12.22 -21.39 1.78
N ILE A 158 13.21 -20.51 2.02
CA ILE A 158 13.17 -19.09 1.61
C ILE A 158 13.01 -18.99 0.09
N ILE A 159 13.83 -19.74 -0.67
CA ILE A 159 13.77 -19.76 -2.13
C ILE A 159 12.41 -20.26 -2.63
N GLU A 160 11.88 -21.31 -2.01
CA GLU A 160 10.56 -21.86 -2.38
C GLU A 160 9.42 -20.88 -2.10
N ALA A 161 9.48 -20.14 -0.99
CA ALA A 161 8.53 -19.08 -0.68
C ALA A 161 8.60 -17.93 -1.70
N GLU A 162 9.81 -17.51 -2.08
CA GLU A 162 10.01 -16.44 -3.06
C GLU A 162 9.55 -16.85 -4.46
N ALA A 163 9.96 -18.03 -4.93
CA ALA A 163 9.55 -18.54 -6.23
C ALA A 163 8.02 -18.72 -6.31
N TRP A 164 7.38 -19.13 -5.21
CA TRP A 164 5.92 -19.13 -5.12
C TRP A 164 5.35 -17.72 -5.23
N LYS A 165 5.83 -16.76 -4.42
CA LYS A 165 5.34 -15.37 -4.46
C LYS A 165 5.45 -14.77 -5.85
N GLN A 166 6.55 -15.02 -6.54
CA GLN A 166 6.79 -14.55 -7.90
C GLN A 166 5.76 -15.10 -8.90
N LYS A 167 5.40 -16.40 -8.82
CA LYS A 167 4.40 -17.00 -9.72
C LYS A 167 2.98 -16.54 -9.40
N GLU A 168 2.62 -16.41 -8.13
CA GLU A 168 1.31 -15.88 -7.76
C GLU A 168 1.18 -14.40 -8.13
N THR A 169 2.27 -13.62 -7.99
CA THR A 169 2.29 -12.20 -8.39
C THR A 169 1.93 -12.02 -9.86
N PHE A 170 2.39 -12.92 -10.75
CA PHE A 170 2.00 -12.90 -12.17
C PHE A 170 0.48 -13.01 -12.35
N LEU A 171 -0.19 -13.89 -11.59
CA LEU A 171 -1.64 -14.05 -11.66
C LEU A 171 -2.37 -12.78 -11.18
N VAL A 172 -1.91 -12.18 -10.09
CA VAL A 172 -2.48 -10.92 -9.58
C VAL A 172 -2.23 -9.76 -10.56
N ALA A 173 -1.09 -9.75 -11.25
CA ALA A 173 -0.75 -8.72 -12.23
C ALA A 173 -1.62 -8.73 -13.49
N GLN A 174 -2.35 -9.82 -13.75
CA GLN A 174 -3.34 -9.90 -14.84
C GLN A 174 -4.66 -9.18 -14.51
N ILE A 175 -4.93 -8.89 -13.23
CA ILE A 175 -6.08 -8.11 -12.81
C ILE A 175 -5.80 -6.63 -13.11
N ALA A 176 -6.79 -5.93 -13.68
CA ALA A 176 -6.67 -4.52 -14.04
C ALA A 176 -6.26 -3.67 -12.82
N GLU A 177 -5.41 -2.67 -13.04
CA GLU A 177 -4.97 -1.78 -11.94
C GLU A 177 -6.16 -1.01 -11.33
N THR A 178 -7.19 -0.76 -12.14
CA THR A 178 -8.44 -0.10 -11.76
C THR A 178 -9.37 -0.96 -10.89
N ASP A 179 -9.14 -2.27 -10.79
CA ASP A 179 -9.98 -3.21 -10.04
C ASP A 179 -9.45 -3.40 -8.60
N PHE A 180 -10.25 -3.04 -7.59
CA PHE A 180 -9.87 -3.16 -6.18
C PHE A 180 -9.62 -4.62 -5.76
N ASN A 181 -10.17 -5.60 -6.48
CA ASN A 181 -9.84 -7.01 -6.25
C ASN A 181 -8.34 -7.29 -6.43
N ARG A 182 -7.62 -6.51 -7.26
CA ARG A 182 -6.15 -6.58 -7.35
C ARG A 182 -5.49 -6.28 -6.00
N ILE A 183 -5.99 -5.27 -5.28
CA ILE A 183 -5.53 -4.89 -3.93
C ILE A 183 -5.79 -6.03 -2.94
N ARG A 184 -7.02 -6.58 -2.93
CA ARG A 184 -7.38 -7.71 -2.05
C ARG A 184 -6.47 -8.91 -2.28
N LYS A 185 -6.21 -9.24 -3.54
CA LYS A 185 -5.32 -10.35 -3.92
C LYS A 185 -3.86 -10.06 -3.58
N ALA A 186 -3.39 -8.83 -3.72
CA ALA A 186 -2.06 -8.42 -3.28
C ALA A 186 -1.88 -8.59 -1.76
N VAL A 187 -2.85 -8.16 -0.97
CA VAL A 187 -2.84 -8.33 0.49
C VAL A 187 -2.85 -9.79 0.87
N GLN A 188 -3.74 -10.60 0.27
CA GLN A 188 -3.80 -12.04 0.50
C GLN A 188 -2.44 -12.70 0.21
N LEU A 189 -1.85 -12.39 -0.95
CA LEU A 189 -0.56 -12.90 -1.38
C LEU A 189 0.57 -12.53 -0.41
N ASN A 190 0.67 -11.25 -0.02
CA ASN A 190 1.72 -10.78 0.89
C ASN A 190 1.58 -11.37 2.30
N ASN A 191 0.34 -11.56 2.78
CA ASN A 191 0.08 -12.25 4.05
C ASN A 191 0.51 -13.72 4.01
N GLU A 192 0.15 -14.44 2.95
CA GLU A 192 0.54 -15.84 2.77
C GLU A 192 2.05 -15.99 2.60
N TYR A 193 2.71 -15.06 1.92
CA TYR A 193 4.17 -15.01 1.85
C TYR A 193 4.81 -14.84 3.23
N ASN A 194 4.30 -13.91 4.04
CA ASN A 194 4.78 -13.72 5.41
C ASN A 194 4.59 -14.99 6.26
N LYS A 195 3.45 -15.68 6.16
CA LYS A 195 3.23 -16.97 6.83
C LYS A 195 4.25 -18.01 6.43
N LYS A 196 4.59 -18.10 5.13
CA LYS A 196 5.62 -19.02 4.63
C LYS A 196 6.99 -18.69 5.21
N LEU A 197 7.37 -17.42 5.29
CA LEU A 197 8.63 -17.00 5.91
C LEU A 197 8.67 -17.26 7.43
N ILE A 198 7.54 -17.10 8.13
CA ILE A 198 7.41 -17.46 9.55
C ILE A 198 7.67 -18.96 9.75
N ALA A 199 7.17 -19.81 8.87
CA ALA A 199 7.37 -21.26 8.94
C ALA A 199 8.83 -21.72 8.70
N VAL A 200 9.72 -20.83 8.22
CA VAL A 200 11.16 -21.12 8.06
C VAL A 200 11.91 -21.05 9.40
N ASP A 201 11.27 -20.56 10.46
CA ASP A 201 11.89 -20.38 11.78
C ASP A 201 13.10 -19.41 11.72
N LEU A 202 12.85 -18.24 11.11
CA LEU A 202 13.82 -17.14 11.02
C LEU A 202 13.56 -16.12 12.12
N THR A 203 14.64 -15.47 12.60
CA THR A 203 14.51 -14.23 13.39
C THR A 203 13.86 -13.12 12.56
N ASN A 204 13.31 -12.09 13.20
CA ASN A 204 12.72 -10.95 12.47
C ASN A 204 13.74 -10.24 11.57
N LEU A 205 14.98 -10.06 12.05
CA LEU A 205 16.06 -9.50 11.26
C LEU A 205 16.35 -10.33 10.00
N GLN A 206 16.43 -11.66 10.13
CA GLN A 206 16.66 -12.55 8.98
C GLN A 206 15.50 -12.53 7.98
N LYS A 207 14.26 -12.34 8.43
CA LYS A 207 13.09 -12.19 7.54
C LYS A 207 13.20 -10.91 6.73
N GLU A 208 13.51 -9.79 7.37
CA GLU A 208 13.70 -8.50 6.69
C GLU A 208 14.84 -8.58 5.68
N GLN A 209 15.98 -9.15 6.08
CA GLN A 209 17.13 -9.37 5.20
C GLN A 209 16.82 -10.32 4.03
N ALA A 210 16.01 -11.37 4.23
CA ALA A 210 15.59 -12.26 3.14
C ALA A 210 14.73 -11.53 2.11
N ILE A 211 13.82 -10.66 2.55
CA ILE A 211 12.99 -9.84 1.67
C ILE A 211 13.86 -8.86 0.89
N GLU A 212 14.75 -8.15 1.57
CA GLU A 212 15.67 -7.20 0.95
C GLU A 212 16.63 -7.88 -0.03
N PHE A 213 17.12 -9.08 0.30
CA PHE A 213 17.98 -9.87 -0.56
C PHE A 213 17.36 -10.03 -1.94
N PHE A 214 16.11 -10.49 -2.00
CA PHE A 214 15.45 -10.67 -3.28
C PHE A 214 15.10 -9.34 -3.93
N ILE A 215 14.70 -8.30 -3.18
CA ILE A 215 14.46 -6.98 -3.76
C ILE A 215 15.70 -6.45 -4.51
N GLN A 216 16.89 -6.62 -3.93
CA GLN A 216 18.16 -6.17 -4.49
C GLN A 216 18.63 -7.08 -5.64
N ASN A 217 18.51 -8.40 -5.49
CA ASN A 217 19.03 -9.37 -6.45
C ASN A 217 18.07 -9.70 -7.60
N GLN A 218 16.81 -9.27 -7.53
CA GLN A 218 15.82 -9.38 -8.60
C GLN A 218 16.07 -8.43 -9.78
N LEU A 219 16.85 -7.36 -9.58
CA LEU A 219 17.18 -6.37 -10.61
C LEU A 219 18.34 -6.79 -11.51
N ILE A 220 19.03 -7.88 -11.19
CA ILE A 220 20.18 -8.36 -11.95
C ILE A 220 19.72 -9.56 -12.77
N ASP A 221 19.46 -9.31 -14.05
CA ASP A 221 19.12 -10.31 -15.06
C ASP A 221 19.87 -11.62 -14.85
N LEU A 222 19.18 -12.74 -15.09
CA LEU A 222 19.83 -14.02 -15.37
C LEU A 222 20.46 -13.90 -16.77
N LYS A 223 21.58 -13.19 -16.87
CA LYS A 223 22.51 -13.29 -18.00
C LYS A 223 23.68 -14.18 -17.61
#